data_AF-A0A966V234-F1
#
_entry.id   AF-A0A966V234-F1
#
_cell.length_a   1.000
_cell.length_b   1.000
_cell.length_c   1.000
_cell.angle_alpha   90.00
_cell.angle_beta   90.00
_cell.angle_gamma   90.00
#
_symmetry.space_group_name_H-M   'P 1'
#
loop_
_entity.id
_entity.type
_entity.pdbx_description
1 polymer ?
#
loop_
_entity_poly.entity_id
_entity_poly.type
_entity_poly.pdbx_seq_one_letter_code
_entity_poly.pdbx_strand_id
1 'polypeptide(L)'
;SPALLKRAADPVGPDNDRWLQEALTVQANHAARGRRAAIWLGWGNQGVWRYRDRQVLELVRQGLATEPRLANQLLCLGLTAQGQPRHPLYAAAALPPQRLVLAQSRGHGSLCEQRDDAPWAAPLAATPFTCT
;
A
#
# COMPACT_ATOMS: atom_id res chain seq x y z
N SER A 1 -18.85 13.64 -4.79
CA SER A 1 -17.87 13.62 -5.90
C SER A 1 -16.49 14.06 -5.39
N PRO A 2 -15.37 13.71 -6.05
CA PRO A 2 -14.03 14.17 -5.65
C PRO A 2 -13.91 15.69 -5.52
N ALA A 3 -14.65 16.44 -6.34
CA ALA A 3 -14.73 17.90 -6.27
C ALA A 3 -15.35 18.41 -4.95
N LEU A 4 -16.35 17.70 -4.40
CA LEU A 4 -16.95 18.03 -3.11
C LEU A 4 -16.00 17.72 -1.94
N LEU A 5 -15.28 16.60 -1.99
CA LEU A 5 -14.29 16.25 -0.95
C LEU A 5 -13.18 17.30 -0.85
N LYS A 6 -12.72 17.87 -1.97
CA LYS A 6 -11.71 18.94 -1.97
C LYS A 6 -12.17 20.24 -1.28
N ARG A 7 -13.48 20.42 -1.06
CA ARG A 7 -14.06 21.57 -0.35
C ARG A 7 -14.19 21.33 1.15
N ALA A 8 -14.16 20.08 1.61
CA ALA A 8 -14.20 19.78 3.04
C ALA A 8 -12.91 20.28 3.71
N ALA A 9 -13.04 20.84 4.92
CA ALA A 9 -11.89 21.26 5.72
C ALA A 9 -10.97 20.07 6.01
N ASP A 10 -11.58 18.93 6.36
CA ASP A 10 -10.92 17.64 6.57
C ASP A 10 -11.71 16.52 5.88
N PRO A 11 -11.36 16.13 4.64
CA PRO A 11 -12.09 15.10 3.90
C PRO A 11 -11.71 13.66 4.24
N VAL A 12 -10.63 13.44 5.01
CA VAL A 12 -10.27 12.09 5.48
C VAL A 12 -10.79 11.85 6.89
N GLY A 13 -11.00 12.92 7.66
CA GLY A 13 -11.52 12.88 9.01
C GLY A 13 -10.40 12.77 10.05
N PRO A 14 -10.67 13.24 11.29
CA PRO A 14 -9.64 13.42 12.31
C PRO A 14 -9.07 12.08 12.83
N ASP A 15 -9.86 11.01 12.77
CA ASP A 15 -9.48 9.68 13.24
C ASP A 15 -8.70 8.86 12.21
N ASN A 16 -8.58 9.32 10.95
CA ASN A 16 -8.05 8.49 9.88
C ASN A 16 -6.62 8.01 10.17
N ASP A 17 -5.78 8.89 10.71
CA ASP A 17 -4.39 8.54 11.04
C ASP A 17 -4.30 7.57 12.22
N ARG A 18 -5.17 7.72 13.23
CA ARG A 18 -5.28 6.77 14.34
C ARG A 18 -5.62 5.37 13.83
N TRP A 19 -6.62 5.24 12.96
CA TRP A 19 -7.00 3.95 12.39
C TRP A 19 -5.90 3.33 11.53
N LEU A 20 -5.15 4.13 10.77
CA LEU A 20 -4.00 3.63 10.00
C LEU A 20 -2.89 3.10 10.91
N GLN A 21 -2.56 3.81 11.99
CA GLN A 21 -1.56 3.38 12.98
C GLN A 21 -1.98 2.07 13.68
N GLU A 22 -3.24 1.97 14.08
CA GLU A 22 -3.79 0.74 14.69
C GLU A 22 -3.71 -0.43 13.71
N ALA A 23 -4.12 -0.22 12.45
CA ALA A 23 -4.02 -1.26 11.42
C ALA A 23 -2.56 -1.69 11.19
N LEU A 24 -1.63 -0.75 11.06
CA LEU A 24 -0.20 -1.04 10.91
C LEU A 24 0.36 -1.81 12.12
N THR A 25 -0.08 -1.50 13.32
CA THR A 25 0.29 -2.22 14.55
C THR A 25 -0.20 -3.67 14.52
N VAL A 26 -1.43 -3.90 14.08
CA VAL A 26 -1.97 -5.26 13.88
C VAL A 26 -1.17 -6.03 12.82
N GLN A 27 -0.82 -5.38 11.71
CA GLN A 27 -0.04 -6.03 10.65
C GLN A 27 1.41 -6.32 11.07
N ALA A 28 2.06 -5.41 11.80
CA ALA A 28 3.36 -5.66 12.41
C ALA A 28 3.31 -6.89 13.34
N ASN A 29 2.27 -6.99 14.16
CA ASN A 29 2.03 -8.16 15.01
C ASN A 29 1.86 -9.47 14.22
N HIS A 30 1.21 -9.43 13.06
CA HIS A 30 1.12 -10.58 12.16
C HIS A 30 2.49 -10.93 11.56
N ALA A 31 3.24 -9.93 11.09
CA ALA A 31 4.59 -10.09 10.55
C ALA A 31 5.55 -10.72 11.56
N ALA A 32 5.53 -10.27 12.81
CA ALA A 32 6.35 -10.78 13.90
C ALA A 32 6.11 -12.28 14.16
N ARG A 33 4.85 -12.74 14.00
CA ARG A 33 4.43 -14.14 14.13
C ARG A 33 4.62 -14.97 12.85
N GLY A 34 5.27 -14.41 11.83
CA GLY A 34 5.49 -15.08 10.54
C GLY A 34 4.21 -15.23 9.70
N ARG A 35 3.11 -14.55 10.06
CA ARG A 35 1.89 -14.57 9.25
C ARG A 35 2.05 -13.63 8.07
N ARG A 36 1.67 -14.12 6.89
CA ARG A 36 1.56 -13.31 5.68
C ARG A 36 0.23 -12.56 5.72
N ALA A 37 0.31 -11.25 5.90
CA ALA A 37 -0.77 -10.35 5.59
C ALA A 37 -0.32 -9.39 4.48
N ALA A 38 -1.28 -8.78 3.80
CA ALA A 38 -1.00 -7.89 2.68
C ALA A 38 -1.42 -6.47 3.07
N ILE A 39 -0.51 -5.51 2.95
CA ILE A 39 -0.81 -4.09 3.00
C ILE A 39 -0.72 -3.57 1.59
N TRP A 40 -1.84 -3.11 1.05
CA TRP A 40 -1.90 -2.65 -0.32
C TRP A 40 -2.02 -1.14 -0.40
N LEU A 41 -1.16 -0.53 -1.21
CA LEU A 41 -1.13 0.90 -1.50
C LEU A 41 -1.64 1.12 -2.93
N GLY A 42 -2.60 2.02 -3.08
CA GLY A 42 -3.29 2.23 -4.36
C GLY A 42 -4.10 3.52 -4.44
N TRP A 43 -3.54 4.66 -4.03
CA TRP A 43 -4.26 5.95 -4.03
C TRP A 43 -4.19 6.72 -5.37
N GLY A 44 -3.24 6.38 -6.25
CA GLY A 44 -3.04 7.05 -7.55
C GLY A 44 -2.55 8.49 -7.44
N ASN A 45 -2.45 9.20 -8.57
CA ASN A 45 -1.84 10.54 -8.60
C ASN A 45 -2.52 11.57 -7.69
N GLN A 46 -3.82 11.43 -7.42
CA GLN A 46 -4.54 12.42 -6.60
C GLN A 46 -4.27 12.26 -5.10
N GLY A 47 -3.63 11.17 -4.66
CA GLY A 47 -3.24 11.01 -3.24
C GLY A 47 -2.20 12.02 -2.76
N VAL A 48 -1.54 12.73 -3.68
CA VAL A 48 -0.61 13.84 -3.35
C VAL A 48 -1.32 15.09 -2.85
N TRP A 49 -2.65 15.14 -2.98
CA TRP A 49 -3.41 16.31 -2.55
C TRP A 49 -3.21 16.56 -1.05
N ARG A 50 -2.78 17.78 -0.70
CA ARG A 50 -2.34 18.18 0.65
C ARG A 50 -1.23 17.30 1.24
N TYR A 51 -0.38 16.73 0.38
CA TYR A 51 0.75 15.86 0.76
C TYR A 51 0.33 14.63 1.56
N ARG A 52 -0.90 14.15 1.34
CA ARG A 52 -1.45 13.04 2.10
C ARG A 52 -0.68 11.75 1.87
N ASP A 53 -0.23 11.50 0.65
CA ASP A 53 0.70 10.43 0.29
C ASP A 53 1.93 10.40 1.22
N ARG A 54 2.57 11.55 1.45
CA ARG A 54 3.76 11.66 2.31
C ARG A 54 3.45 11.33 3.76
N GLN A 55 2.32 11.83 4.27
CA GLN A 55 1.88 11.57 5.65
C GLN A 55 1.60 10.08 5.86
N VAL A 56 0.87 9.43 4.94
CA VAL A 56 0.62 7.98 5.01
C VAL A 56 1.93 7.19 4.93
N LEU A 57 2.82 7.54 4.01
CA LEU A 57 4.10 6.87 3.87
C LEU A 57 4.97 7.01 5.12
N GLU A 58 4.89 8.13 5.82
CA GLU A 58 5.58 8.32 7.10
C GLU A 58 5.02 7.40 8.19
N LEU A 59 3.70 7.28 8.30
CA LEU A 59 3.07 6.31 9.22
C LEU A 59 3.52 4.87 8.91
N VAL A 60 3.57 4.51 7.62
CA VAL A 60 4.07 3.18 7.20
C VAL A 60 5.54 3.01 7.59
N ARG A 61 6.40 4.01 7.36
CA ARG A 61 7.81 3.96 7.76
C ARG A 61 7.98 3.77 9.27
N GLN A 62 7.16 4.42 10.10
CA GLN A 62 7.16 4.21 11.55
C GLN A 62 6.79 2.77 11.93
N GLY A 63 5.80 2.19 11.23
CA GLY A 63 5.46 0.77 11.37
C GLY A 63 6.61 -0.16 10.97
N LEU A 64 7.28 0.13 9.84
CA LEU A 64 8.47 -0.62 9.39
C LEU A 64 9.64 -0.52 10.38
N ALA A 65 9.83 0.63 11.02
CA ALA A 65 10.88 0.82 12.02
C ALA A 65 10.64 -0.03 13.28
N THR A 66 9.37 -0.30 13.61
CA THR A 66 8.98 -1.16 14.73
C THR A 66 9.06 -2.64 14.36
N GLU A 67 8.68 -3.01 13.14
CA GLU A 67 8.77 -4.38 12.63
C GLU A 67 9.23 -4.41 11.15
N PRO A 68 10.53 -4.65 10.89
CA PRO A 68 11.09 -4.64 9.54
C PRO A 68 10.50 -5.70 8.60
N ARG A 69 10.00 -6.83 9.11
CA ARG A 69 9.39 -7.88 8.27
C ARG A 69 8.11 -7.43 7.59
N LEU A 70 7.48 -6.36 8.09
CA LEU A 70 6.33 -5.71 7.46
C LEU A 70 6.66 -5.21 6.04
N ALA A 71 7.92 -4.90 5.75
CA ALA A 71 8.36 -4.49 4.41
C ALA A 71 8.06 -5.55 3.33
N ASN A 72 8.07 -6.83 3.70
CA ASN A 72 7.76 -7.93 2.77
C ASN A 72 6.27 -8.05 2.43
N GLN A 73 5.43 -7.27 3.11
CA GLN A 73 3.97 -7.30 3.04
C GLN A 73 3.38 -6.08 2.31
N LEU A 74 4.21 -5.10 1.93
CA LEU A 74 3.77 -3.93 1.18
C LEU A 74 3.59 -4.28 -0.30
N LEU A 75 2.40 -4.00 -0.84
CA LEU A 75 2.01 -4.32 -2.20
C LEU A 75 1.45 -3.10 -2.93
N CYS A 76 1.56 -3.09 -4.26
CA CYS A 76 0.85 -2.18 -5.15
C CYS A 76 0.51 -2.90 -6.46
N LEU A 77 -0.35 -2.31 -7.31
CA LEU A 77 -0.65 -2.87 -8.64
C LEU A 77 0.26 -2.31 -9.74
N GLY A 78 1.24 -1.50 -9.39
CA GLY A 78 1.85 -0.59 -10.35
C GLY A 78 2.23 0.72 -9.70
N LEU A 79 3.17 1.43 -10.31
CA LEU A 79 3.33 2.86 -10.12
C LEU A 79 2.74 3.61 -11.31
N THR A 80 2.33 4.85 -11.04
CA THR A 80 2.06 5.83 -12.09
C THR A 80 3.36 6.45 -12.60
N ALA A 81 3.31 7.22 -13.68
CA ALA A 81 4.46 7.97 -14.16
C ALA A 81 5.03 8.97 -13.14
N GLN A 82 4.25 9.34 -12.11
CA GLN A 82 4.67 10.20 -11.00
C GLN A 82 5.21 9.41 -9.80
N GLY A 83 5.36 8.08 -9.92
CA GLY A 83 5.85 7.24 -8.84
C GLY A 83 4.83 6.98 -7.73
N GLN A 84 3.53 7.20 -7.98
CA GLN A 84 2.47 6.96 -7.00
C GLN A 84 1.90 5.55 -7.14
N PRO A 85 1.54 4.85 -6.06
CA PRO A 85 0.86 3.55 -6.13
C PRO A 85 -0.42 3.64 -6.98
N ARG A 86 -0.48 2.85 -8.05
CA ARG A 86 -1.57 2.89 -9.04
C ARG A 86 -2.90 2.57 -8.37
N HIS A 87 -3.88 3.41 -8.62
CA HIS A 87 -5.22 3.19 -8.11
C HIS A 87 -5.88 2.00 -8.83
N PRO A 88 -6.53 1.07 -8.11
CA PRO A 88 -7.17 -0.12 -8.70
C PRO A 88 -8.17 0.18 -9.80
N LEU A 89 -8.92 1.27 -9.68
CA LEU A 89 -9.87 1.71 -10.71
C LEU A 89 -9.22 1.89 -12.10
N TYR A 90 -7.91 2.14 -12.15
CA TYR A 90 -7.15 2.34 -13.40
C TYR A 90 -6.17 1.20 -13.68
N ALA A 91 -6.41 0.01 -13.09
CA ALA A 91 -5.64 -1.20 -13.34
C ALA A 91 -6.53 -2.26 -14.01
N ALA A 92 -5.92 -3.14 -14.80
CA ALA A 92 -6.63 -4.30 -15.35
C ALA A 92 -7.01 -5.26 -14.22
N ALA A 93 -8.20 -5.85 -14.27
CA ALA A 93 -8.71 -6.73 -13.22
C ALA A 93 -7.80 -7.96 -12.95
N ALA A 94 -7.12 -8.46 -13.98
CA ALA A 94 -6.21 -9.60 -13.89
C ALA A 94 -4.79 -9.23 -13.43
N LEU A 95 -4.50 -7.95 -13.17
CA LEU A 95 -3.15 -7.52 -12.81
C LEU A 95 -2.81 -7.99 -11.39
N PRO A 96 -1.78 -8.83 -11.19
CA PRO A 96 -1.43 -9.31 -9.86
C PRO A 96 -0.78 -8.19 -9.04
N PRO A 97 -0.96 -8.17 -7.71
CA PRO A 97 -0.22 -7.27 -6.85
C PRO A 97 1.26 -7.62 -6.81
N GLN A 98 2.09 -6.59 -6.84
CA GLN A 98 3.54 -6.64 -6.83
C GLN A 98 4.09 -6.03 -5.55
N ARG A 99 5.28 -6.47 -5.14
CA ARG A 99 5.93 -5.94 -3.94
C ARG A 99 6.33 -4.48 -4.14
N LEU A 100 5.98 -3.68 -3.15
CA LEU A 100 6.35 -2.27 -3.08
C LEU A 100 7.49 -2.09 -2.09
N VAL A 101 8.53 -1.36 -2.51
CA VAL A 101 9.59 -0.86 -1.63
C VAL A 101 9.39 0.63 -1.44
N LEU A 102 9.49 1.07 -0.19
CA LEU A 102 9.50 2.49 0.10
C LEU A 102 10.91 3.03 -0.10
N ALA A 103 11.08 3.91 -1.08
CA ALA A 103 12.34 4.58 -1.31
C ALA A 103 12.64 5.54 -0.14
N GLN A 104 13.92 5.71 0.17
CA GLN A 104 14.36 6.77 1.08
C GLN A 104 14.13 8.13 0.40
N SER A 105 13.69 9.14 1.16
CA SER A 105 13.44 10.47 0.61
C SER A 105 14.76 11.13 0.19
N ARG A 106 15.13 10.99 -1.09
CA ARG A 106 16.22 11.75 -1.73
C ARG A 106 15.60 12.85 -2.61
N GLY A 107 15.12 13.93 -2.00
CA GLY A 107 14.58 15.10 -2.71
C GLY A 107 13.19 14.91 -3.35
N HIS A 108 12.87 15.72 -4.37
CA HIS A 108 11.57 15.77 -5.09
C HIS A 108 11.23 14.49 -5.93
N GLY A 109 11.94 13.38 -5.72
CA GLY A 109 11.78 12.12 -6.45
C GLY A 109 10.65 11.23 -5.94
N SER A 110 10.40 10.13 -6.67
CA SER A 110 9.44 9.09 -6.29
C SER A 110 9.74 8.54 -4.88
N LEU A 111 8.71 8.39 -4.07
CA LEU A 111 8.81 7.80 -2.71
C LEU A 111 8.60 6.28 -2.70
N CYS A 112 8.20 5.72 -3.84
CA CYS A 112 7.89 4.31 -4.00
C CYS A 112 8.68 3.73 -5.17
N GLU A 113 9.12 2.49 -5.02
CA GLU A 113 9.81 1.71 -6.04
C GLU A 113 9.18 0.31 -6.11
N GLN A 114 8.98 -0.21 -7.32
CA GLN A 114 8.48 -1.57 -7.50
C GLN A 114 9.65 -2.53 -7.58
N ARG A 115 9.52 -3.69 -6.93
CA ARG A 115 10.40 -4.82 -7.22
C ARG A 115 9.69 -5.78 -8.14
N ASP A 116 10.36 -6.14 -9.22
CA ASP A 116 9.96 -7.21 -10.14
C ASP A 116 10.24 -8.61 -9.53
N ASP A 117 9.96 -8.77 -8.24
CA ASP A 117 9.95 -10.09 -7.62
C ASP A 117 8.67 -10.84 -8.05
N ALA A 118 8.69 -12.18 -8.01
CA ALA A 118 7.53 -13.02 -8.30
C ALA A 118 6.26 -12.54 -7.53
N PRO A 119 5.04 -12.69 -8.11
CA PRO A 119 3.81 -12.19 -7.50
C PRO A 119 3.69 -12.63 -6.04
N TRP A 120 3.17 -11.74 -5.19
CA TRP A 120 3.14 -11.94 -3.72
C TRP A 120 2.55 -13.30 -3.32
N ALA A 121 1.58 -13.74 -4.12
CA ALA A 121 1.05 -15.08 -4.19
C ALA A 121 1.37 -15.63 -5.60
N ALA A 122 2.50 -16.31 -5.76
CA ALA A 122 2.54 -17.38 -6.76
C ALA A 122 1.33 -18.28 -6.45
N PRO A 123 0.49 -18.63 -7.44
CA PRO A 123 -0.67 -19.46 -7.17
C PRO A 123 -0.18 -20.74 -6.49
N LEU A 124 -0.69 -21.02 -5.29
CA LEU A 124 -0.73 -22.40 -4.83
C LEU A 124 -1.43 -23.14 -5.97
N ALA A 125 -0.75 -24.10 -6.57
CA ALA A 125 -1.29 -24.89 -7.68
C ALA A 125 -2.74 -25.22 -7.33
N ALA A 126 -3.67 -24.74 -8.16
CA ALA A 126 -5.09 -24.96 -7.94
C ALA A 126 -5.30 -26.47 -7.93
N THR A 127 -5.39 -27.08 -6.75
CA THR A 127 -5.86 -28.45 -6.61
C THR A 127 -7.29 -28.46 -7.13
N PRO A 128 -7.59 -29.18 -8.22
CA PRO A 128 -8.94 -29.25 -8.73
C PRO A 128 -9.81 -29.90 -7.66
N PHE A 129 -10.81 -29.16 -7.16
CA PHE A 129 -11.90 -29.75 -6.42
C PHE A 129 -12.70 -30.62 -7.40
N THR A 130 -12.53 -31.94 -7.34
CA THR A 130 -13.45 -32.87 -7.98
C THR A 130 -14.63 -33.08 -7.04
N CYS A 131 -15.79 -32.52 -7.39
CA CYS A 131 -17.06 -33.00 -6.83
C CYS A 131 -17.35 -34.40 -7.40
N THR A 132 -17.39 -35.40 -6.53
CA THR A 132 -18.10 -36.67 -6.74
C THR A 132 -19.50 -36.56 -6.19
#